data_AF-A0A139WYS3-F1
#
_entry.id   AF-A0A139WYS3-F1
#
_cell.length_a   1.000
_cell.length_b   1.000
_cell.length_c   1.000
_cell.angle_alpha   90.00
_cell.angle_beta   90.00
_cell.angle_gamma   90.00
#
_symmetry.space_group_name_H-M   'P 1'
#
loop_
_entity.id
_entity.type
_entity.pdbx_description
1 polymer ?
#
loop_
_entity_poly.entity_id
_entity_poly.type
_entity_poly.pdbx_seq_one_letter_code
_entity_poly.pdbx_strand_id
1 'polypeptide(L)' 'MATATPTINSLTVPKRLPFLESICWQTADVYRFSPEEMLSRYERGWRYRDIYNNLEGEEINFLKELTRRYKSWLLVEL' A
#
# COMPACT_ATOMS: atom_id res chain seq x y z
N MET A 1 -0.40 23.08 -21.12
CA MET A 1 0.41 22.28 -20.19
C MET A 1 -0.38 21.02 -19.90
N ALA A 2 0.04 19.87 -20.45
CA ALA A 2 -0.75 18.64 -20.41
C ALA A 2 -0.68 18.01 -19.02
N THR A 3 -1.83 17.87 -18.37
CA THR A 3 -2.02 17.06 -17.16
C THR A 3 -1.83 15.59 -17.51
N ALA A 4 -0.63 15.07 -17.28
CA ALA A 4 -0.40 13.63 -17.31
C ALA A 4 -1.04 13.04 -16.05
N THR A 5 -2.25 12.49 -16.18
CA THR A 5 -2.70 11.43 -15.28
C THR A 5 -1.72 10.27 -15.43
N PRO A 6 -0.93 9.89 -14.41
CA PRO A 6 -0.13 8.69 -14.51
C PRO A 6 -1.10 7.51 -14.52
N THR A 7 -1.34 6.96 -15.70
CA THR A 7 -2.01 5.68 -15.87
C THR A 7 -1.11 4.61 -15.29
N ILE A 8 -1.20 4.35 -13.99
CA ILE A 8 -0.54 3.22 -13.35
C ILE A 8 -1.36 1.98 -13.68
N ASN A 9 -0.99 1.30 -14.77
CA ASN A 9 -1.49 0.02 -15.27
C ASN A 9 -2.15 -0.88 -14.20
N SER A 10 -3.47 -0.73 -14.06
CA SER A 10 -4.45 -1.68 -13.48
C SER A 10 -4.18 -2.23 -12.07
N LEU A 11 -3.88 -1.39 -11.07
CA LEU A 11 -4.11 -1.75 -9.67
C LEU A 11 -5.11 -0.75 -9.09
N THR A 12 -6.29 -1.25 -8.74
CA THR A 12 -7.34 -0.41 -8.15
C THR A 12 -6.96 -0.13 -6.70
N VAL A 13 -6.45 1.07 -6.43
CA VAL A 13 -6.13 1.50 -5.07
C VAL A 13 -7.45 1.64 -4.29
N PRO A 14 -7.61 0.96 -3.15
CA PRO A 14 -8.75 1.12 -2.27
C PRO A 14 -8.97 2.57 -1.85
N LYS A 15 -10.21 2.92 -1.54
CA LYS A 15 -10.54 4.26 -1.01
C LYS A 15 -9.94 4.52 0.38
N ARG A 16 -9.63 3.46 1.13
CA ARG A 16 -9.03 3.54 2.45
C ARG A 16 -7.94 2.51 2.61
N LEU A 17 -6.82 2.96 3.16
CA LEU A 17 -5.65 2.15 3.46
C LEU A 17 -5.29 2.38 4.94
N PRO A 18 -6.14 1.93 5.88
CA PRO A 18 -6.01 2.26 7.30
C PRO A 18 -4.67 1.83 7.89
N PHE A 19 -4.12 0.68 7.47
CA PHE A 19 -2.79 0.26 7.91
C PHE A 19 -1.70 1.17 7.34
N LEU A 20 -1.75 1.47 6.04
CA LEU A 20 -0.79 2.39 5.39
C LEU A 20 -0.82 3.79 6.02
N GLU A 21 -2.01 4.31 6.28
CA GLU A 21 -2.24 5.60 6.95
C GLU A 21 -1.65 5.60 8.37
N SER A 22 -1.82 4.49 9.10
CA SER A 22 -1.29 4.35 10.46
C SER A 22 0.25 4.33 10.48
N ILE A 23 0.89 3.58 9.58
CA ILE A 23 2.36 3.53 9.50
C ILE A 23 2.97 4.79 8.88
N CYS A 24 2.21 5.51 8.05
CA CYS A 24 2.64 6.75 7.39
C CYS A 24 1.95 7.99 7.98
N TRP A 25 1.71 8.05 9.29
CA TRP A 25 1.03 9.15 9.97
C TRP A 25 1.66 10.54 9.76
N GLN A 26 2.95 10.62 9.39
CA GLN A 26 3.63 11.88 9.03
C GLN A 26 3.48 12.28 7.55
N THR A 27 2.92 11.41 6.71
CA THR A 27 2.74 11.65 5.28
C THR A 27 1.38 12.30 5.06
N ALA A 28 1.39 13.48 4.46
CA ALA A 28 0.16 14.24 4.20
C ALA A 28 -0.81 13.52 3.24
N ASP A 29 -0.30 12.71 2.31
CA ASP A 29 -1.12 12.00 1.34
C ASP A 29 -0.45 10.70 0.88
N VAL A 30 -0.86 9.58 1.47
CA VAL A 30 -0.32 8.24 1.15
C VAL A 30 -0.86 7.69 -0.18
N TYR A 31 -1.96 8.25 -0.70
CA TYR A 31 -2.63 7.80 -1.92
C TYR A 31 -1.96 8.34 -3.18
N ARG A 32 -1.12 9.37 -3.03
CA ARG A 32 -0.28 9.90 -4.12
C ARG A 32 0.95 9.05 -4.43
N PHE A 33 1.26 8.07 -3.57
CA PHE A 33 2.37 7.15 -3.79
C PHE A 33 2.11 6.24 -4.98
N SER A 34 3.16 5.95 -5.73
CA SER A 34 3.16 4.86 -6.70
C SER A 34 3.01 3.52 -5.97
N PRO A 35 2.48 2.45 -6.60
CA PRO A 35 2.38 1.15 -5.96
C PRO A 35 3.70 0.65 -5.37
N GLU A 36 4.82 0.89 -6.05
CA GLU A 36 6.17 0.56 -5.55
C GLU A 36 6.53 1.29 -4.26
N GLU A 37 6.17 2.57 -4.17
CA GLU A 37 6.38 3.39 -2.99
C GLU A 37 5.47 2.91 -1.86
N MET A 38 4.20 2.62 -2.14
CA MET A 38 3.28 2.02 -1.18
C MET A 38 3.84 0.71 -0.64
N LEU A 39 4.32 -0.18 -1.51
CA LEU A 39 4.96 -1.45 -1.13
C LEU A 39 6.11 -1.21 -0.17
N SER A 40 7.02 -0.29 -0.52
CA SER A 40 8.17 0.05 0.32
C SER A 40 7.74 0.56 1.70
N ARG A 41 6.62 1.28 1.79
CA ARG A 41 6.04 1.68 3.08
C ARG A 41 5.50 0.48 3.85
N TYR A 42 4.74 -0.39 3.20
CA TYR A 42 4.24 -1.62 3.82
C TYR A 42 5.38 -2.50 4.34
N GLU A 43 6.45 -2.70 3.55
CA GLU A 43 7.60 -3.52 3.94
C GLU A 43 8.30 -2.95 5.17
N ARG A 44 8.55 -1.63 5.18
CA ARG A 44 9.17 -0.94 6.33
C ARG A 44 8.25 -0.91 7.54
N GLY A 45 6.95 -0.76 7.32
CA GLY A 45 5.93 -0.66 8.36
C GLY A 45 5.39 -2.00 8.84
N TRP A 46 5.77 -3.11 8.21
CA TRP A 46 5.17 -4.42 8.47
C TRP A 46 5.29 -4.86 9.92
N ARG A 47 6.40 -4.52 10.59
CA ARG A 47 6.61 -4.78 12.02
C ARG A 47 5.52 -4.18 12.91
N TYR A 48 4.84 -3.12 12.47
CA TYR A 48 3.76 -2.47 13.21
C TYR A 48 2.38 -3.08 12.91
N ARG A 49 2.30 -4.12 12.07
CA ARG A 49 1.05 -4.83 11.77
C ARG A 49 0.37 -5.33 13.05
N ASP A 50 1.13 -5.95 13.94
CA ASP A 50 0.61 -6.50 15.20
C ASP A 50 0.08 -5.41 16.15
N ILE A 51 0.67 -4.21 16.08
CA ILE A 51 0.31 -3.07 16.92
C ILE A 51 -1.01 -2.43 16.45
N TYR A 52 -1.14 -2.23 15.14
CA TYR A 52 -2.32 -1.57 14.58
C TYR A 52 -3.46 -2.54 14.34
N ASN A 53 -3.19 -3.79 13.93
CA ASN A 53 -4.17 -4.82 13.59
C ASN A 53 -5.34 -4.33 12.70
N ASN A 54 -5.09 -3.32 11.87
CA ASN A 54 -6.10 -2.64 11.04
C ASN A 54 -6.06 -3.09 9.57
N LEU A 55 -5.26 -4.10 9.24
CA LEU A 55 -5.03 -4.56 7.87
C LEU A 55 -6.11 -5.57 7.48
N GLU A 56 -7.27 -5.08 7.03
CA GLU A 56 -8.43 -5.91 6.70
C GLU A 56 -9.15 -5.45 5.41
N GLY A 57 -10.05 -6.27 4.91
CA GLY A 57 -10.98 -5.91 3.82
C GLY A 57 -10.33 -5.66 2.46
N GLU A 58 -10.54 -4.49 1.89
CA GLU A 58 -10.02 -4.13 0.55
C GLU A 58 -8.50 -3.89 0.57
N GLU A 59 -7.94 -3.42 1.70
CA GLU A 59 -6.52 -3.11 1.83
C GLU A 59 -5.65 -4.37 1.74
N ILE A 60 -6.07 -5.48 2.37
CA ILE A 60 -5.30 -6.74 2.31
C ILE A 60 -5.32 -7.35 0.90
N ASN A 61 -6.43 -7.25 0.18
CA ASN A 61 -6.53 -7.72 -1.20
C ASN A 61 -5.64 -6.88 -2.12
N PHE A 62 -5.66 -5.56 -1.95
CA PHE A 62 -4.76 -4.66 -2.65
C PHE A 62 -3.30 -5.01 -2.38
N LEU A 63 -2.92 -5.18 -1.11
CA LEU A 63 -1.56 -5.51 -0.73
C LEU A 63 -1.12 -6.87 -1.29
N LYS A 64 -1.99 -7.89 -1.31
CA LYS A 64 -1.71 -9.19 -1.95
C LYS A 64 -1.42 -9.07 -3.44
N GLU A 65 -2.21 -8.31 -4.18
CA GLU A 65 -1.96 -8.06 -5.60
C GLU A 65 -0.64 -7.31 -5.82
N LEU A 66 -0.33 -6.37 -4.91
CA LEU A 66 0.88 -5.58 -4.95
C LEU A 66 2.13 -6.43 -4.69
N THR A 67 2.13 -7.23 -3.63
CA THR A 67 3.23 -8.13 -3.29
C THR A 67 3.44 -9.21 -4.35
N ARG A 68 2.36 -9.72 -4.94
CA ARG A 68 2.43 -10.67 -6.07
C ARG A 68 3.04 -10.04 -7.32
N ARG A 69 2.65 -8.81 -7.66
CA ARG A 69 3.14 -8.09 -8.84
C ARG A 69 4.63 -7.76 -8.74
N TYR A 70 5.06 -7.30 -7.57
CA TYR A 70 6.44 -6.88 -7.31
C TYR A 70 7.30 -8.00 -6.72
N LYS A 71 6.75 -9.21 -6.52
CA LYS A 71 7.43 -10.37 -5.93
C LYS A 71 8.12 -10.04 -4.59
N SER A 72 7.44 -9.29 -3.74
CA SER A 72 7.96 -8.91 -2.42
C SER A 72 7.86 -10.06 -1.42
N TRP A 73 8.77 -10.08 -0.46
CA TRP A 73 8.80 -11.04 0.65
C TRP A 73 7.55 -10.95 1.53
N LEU A 74 6.86 -9.80 1.56
CA LEU A 74 5.59 -9.63 2.27
C LEU A 74 4.51 -10.63 1.84
N LEU A 75 4.59 -11.16 0.62
CA LEU A 75 3.66 -12.20 0.14
C LEU A 75 3.65 -13.43 1.05
N VAL A 76 4.78 -13.75 1.69
CA VAL A 76 4.92 -14.92 2.58
C VAL A 76 4.31 -14.66 3.96
N GLU A 77 4.25 -13.40 4.39
CA GLU A 77 3.80 -12.99 5.72
C GLU A 77 2.29 -12.64 5.79
N LEU A 78 1.66 -12.53 4.61
CA LEU A 78 0.29 -12.06 4.37
C LEU A 78 -0.81 -13.11 4.59
#